data_AF-A0A940GCM1-F1
#
_entry.id   AF-A0A940GCM1-F1
#
_cell.length_a   1.000
_cell.length_b   1.000
_cell.length_c   1.000
_cell.angle_alpha   90.00
_cell.angle_beta   90.00
_cell.angle_gamma   90.00
#
_symmetry.space_group_name_H-M   'P 1'
#
loop_
_entity.id
_entity.type
_entity.pdbx_description
1 polymer ?
#
loop_
_entity_poly.entity_id
_entity_poly.type
_entity_poly.pdbx_seq_one_letter_code
_entity_poly.pdbx_strand_id
1 'polypeptide(L)'
;MTTTRLELERERLARVMADYLDALVRHDVGAVRIAPVVRNTENTIALPVGTGLWRTIRAHWPGGHVFVDPVAGEVEYWGTVDENGSPTIFGVRLRVEGTTITEIETLAVRGSPGKFFEPEVVSDAQPGFHAPIPEAERRPRVELVAIVDLYFDAIEQSDGGRLPVIGDCRRLVNGTLDSVMDADLLDPLDAHRALGVEEQMDAGNYAYIEALRDRRYPIVDEERGLVICHLLFDHPGDRQRSDGELVYHTPNTMIVFEAFKIRDGILEEVWAIGTALPYGIGSGWSAR
;
A
#
# COMPACT_ATOMS: atom_id res chain seq x y z
N MET A 1 -26.66 -17.76 13.65
CA MET A 1 -26.45 -16.49 12.93
C MET A 1 -26.33 -16.85 11.46
N THR A 2 -27.08 -16.20 10.58
CA THR A 2 -27.06 -16.48 9.14
C THR A 2 -25.92 -15.68 8.52
N THR A 3 -24.87 -16.35 8.03
CA THR A 3 -23.76 -15.68 7.33
C THR A 3 -24.30 -14.96 6.10
N THR A 4 -23.97 -13.67 5.97
CA THR A 4 -24.39 -12.84 4.85
C THR A 4 -23.64 -13.24 3.57
N ARG A 5 -24.19 -12.86 2.41
CA ARG A 5 -23.52 -13.09 1.11
C ARG A 5 -22.15 -12.41 1.04
N LEU A 6 -22.00 -11.21 1.61
CA LEU A 6 -20.74 -10.47 1.59
C LEU A 6 -19.68 -11.09 2.51
N GLU A 7 -20.08 -11.64 3.66
CA GLU A 7 -19.17 -12.40 4.53
C GLU A 7 -18.65 -13.67 3.83
N LEU A 8 -19.53 -14.43 3.18
CA LEU A 8 -19.11 -15.61 2.40
C LEU A 8 -18.16 -15.24 1.25
N GLU A 9 -18.42 -14.12 0.59
CA GLU A 9 -17.58 -13.61 -0.49
C GLU A 9 -16.22 -13.15 0.03
N ARG A 10 -16.18 -12.45 1.16
CA ARG A 10 -14.94 -12.05 1.84
C ARG A 10 -14.06 -13.26 2.16
N GLU A 11 -14.65 -14.29 2.76
CA GLU A 11 -13.92 -15.52 3.07
C GLU A 11 -13.42 -16.23 1.80
N ARG A 12 -14.20 -16.21 0.71
CA ARG A 12 -13.80 -16.81 -0.56
C ARG A 12 -12.61 -16.08 -1.16
N LEU A 13 -12.62 -14.76 -1.16
CA LEU A 13 -11.51 -13.93 -1.65
C LEU A 13 -10.24 -14.17 -0.82
N ALA A 14 -10.36 -14.22 0.52
CA ALA A 14 -9.23 -14.54 1.39
C ALA A 14 -8.66 -15.94 1.11
N ARG A 15 -9.51 -16.94 0.84
CA ARG A 15 -9.06 -18.28 0.42
C ARG A 15 -8.34 -18.27 -0.93
N VAL A 16 -8.85 -17.53 -1.92
CA VAL A 16 -8.17 -17.38 -3.23
C VAL A 16 -6.80 -16.73 -3.07
N MET A 17 -6.66 -15.74 -2.20
CA MET A 17 -5.36 -15.13 -1.89
C MET A 17 -4.40 -16.15 -1.25
N ALA A 18 -4.87 -16.92 -0.26
CA ALA A 18 -4.05 -17.96 0.36
C ALA A 18 -3.58 -19.02 -0.68
N ASP A 19 -4.51 -19.51 -1.51
CA ASP A 19 -4.19 -20.47 -2.59
C ASP A 19 -3.18 -19.88 -3.59
N TYR A 20 -3.28 -18.58 -3.89
CA TYR A 20 -2.34 -17.86 -4.75
C TYR A 20 -0.94 -17.77 -4.13
N LEU A 21 -0.81 -17.43 -2.85
CA LEU A 21 0.49 -17.40 -2.16
C LEU A 21 1.13 -18.80 -2.12
N ASP A 22 0.35 -19.84 -1.86
CA ASP A 22 0.82 -21.24 -1.89
C ASP A 22 1.26 -21.68 -3.30
N ALA A 23 0.52 -21.27 -4.34
CA ALA A 23 0.90 -21.51 -5.73
C ALA A 23 2.19 -20.76 -6.10
N LEU A 24 2.31 -19.51 -5.66
CA LEU A 24 3.45 -18.64 -5.87
C LEU A 24 4.73 -19.26 -5.29
N VAL A 25 4.70 -19.74 -4.04
CA VAL A 25 5.85 -20.42 -3.39
C VAL A 25 6.22 -21.74 -4.08
N ARG A 26 5.24 -22.51 -4.55
CA ARG A 26 5.47 -23.79 -5.27
C ARG A 26 5.90 -23.61 -6.72
N HIS A 27 5.89 -22.38 -7.23
CA HIS A 27 6.09 -22.05 -8.65
C HIS A 27 5.08 -22.77 -9.57
N ASP A 28 3.88 -23.06 -9.07
CA ASP A 28 2.85 -23.83 -9.78
C ASP A 28 1.65 -22.93 -10.14
N VAL A 29 1.74 -22.29 -11.29
CA VAL A 29 0.66 -21.45 -11.84
C VAL A 29 -0.63 -22.26 -12.04
N GLY A 30 -0.53 -23.57 -12.31
CA GLY A 30 -1.68 -24.44 -12.54
C GLY A 30 -2.47 -24.77 -11.27
N ALA A 31 -1.94 -24.47 -10.08
CA ALA A 31 -2.61 -24.68 -8.81
C ALA A 31 -3.73 -23.67 -8.51
N VAL A 32 -3.80 -22.56 -9.27
CA VAL A 32 -4.85 -21.55 -9.17
C VAL A 32 -5.55 -21.33 -10.51
N ARG A 33 -6.81 -20.89 -10.47
CA ARG A 33 -7.55 -20.55 -11.69
C ARG A 33 -7.21 -19.13 -12.10
N ILE A 34 -6.51 -18.98 -13.21
CA ILE A 34 -6.21 -17.68 -13.82
C ILE A 34 -6.92 -17.63 -15.16
N ALA A 35 -7.53 -16.48 -15.47
CA ALA A 35 -8.21 -16.27 -16.73
C ALA A 35 -7.24 -16.45 -17.92
N PRO A 36 -7.70 -16.97 -19.07
CA PRO A 36 -6.86 -17.10 -20.27
C PRO A 36 -6.25 -15.76 -20.74
N VAL A 37 -6.95 -14.67 -20.47
CA VAL A 37 -6.48 -13.29 -20.64
C VAL A 37 -6.46 -12.66 -19.25
N VAL A 38 -5.25 -12.43 -18.73
CA VAL A 38 -5.01 -11.84 -17.41
C VAL A 38 -4.12 -10.62 -17.56
N ARG A 39 -4.44 -9.54 -16.85
CA ARG A 39 -3.53 -8.40 -16.72
C ARG A 39 -2.61 -8.67 -15.53
N ASN A 40 -1.33 -8.87 -15.78
CA ASN A 40 -0.33 -9.18 -14.77
C ASN A 40 0.83 -8.20 -14.83
N THR A 41 1.16 -7.56 -13.72
CA THR A 41 2.32 -6.66 -13.62
C THR A 41 3.15 -6.93 -12.37
N GLU A 42 4.45 -6.71 -12.46
CA GLU A 42 5.36 -6.59 -11.31
C GLU A 42 6.08 -5.25 -11.40
N ASN A 43 6.03 -4.45 -10.33
CA ASN A 43 6.65 -3.11 -10.28
C ASN A 43 6.34 -2.29 -11.53
N THR A 44 5.04 -2.18 -11.87
CA THR A 44 4.46 -1.49 -13.05
C THR A 44 4.69 -2.14 -14.42
N ILE A 45 5.56 -3.14 -14.52
CA ILE A 45 5.90 -3.78 -15.79
C ILE A 45 4.98 -4.96 -16.06
N ALA A 46 4.33 -4.98 -17.23
CA ALA A 46 3.54 -6.12 -17.66
C ALA A 46 4.42 -7.33 -17.94
N LEU A 47 4.07 -8.48 -17.34
CA LEU A 47 4.85 -9.71 -17.44
C LEU A 47 3.94 -10.93 -17.64
N PRO A 48 4.38 -11.99 -18.33
CA PRO A 48 3.68 -13.27 -18.31
C PRO A 48 3.60 -13.84 -16.90
N VAL A 49 2.47 -14.46 -16.55
CA VAL A 49 2.33 -15.17 -15.27
C VAL A 49 3.35 -16.32 -15.19
N GLY A 50 3.94 -16.54 -14.02
CA GLY A 50 5.00 -17.53 -13.84
C GLY A 50 6.40 -17.02 -14.20
N THR A 51 6.57 -15.69 -14.33
CA THR A 51 7.86 -15.01 -14.49
C THR A 51 8.09 -14.01 -13.34
N GLY A 52 9.27 -13.37 -13.29
CA GLY A 52 9.60 -12.44 -12.21
C GLY A 52 9.67 -13.15 -10.85
N LEU A 53 8.99 -12.58 -9.86
CA LEU A 53 8.96 -13.10 -8.49
C LEU A 53 8.53 -14.57 -8.40
N TRP A 54 7.65 -15.03 -9.32
CA TRP A 54 7.24 -16.44 -9.42
C TRP A 54 8.40 -17.42 -9.57
N ARG A 55 9.57 -16.98 -10.04
CA ARG A 55 10.76 -17.82 -10.24
C ARG A 55 11.82 -17.64 -9.16
N THR A 56 11.68 -16.64 -8.31
CA THR A 56 12.72 -16.24 -7.35
C THR A 56 12.28 -16.38 -5.90
N ILE A 57 10.97 -16.32 -5.63
CA ILE A 57 10.41 -16.62 -4.31
C ILE A 57 10.75 -18.05 -3.86
N ARG A 58 11.06 -18.22 -2.58
CA ARG A 58 11.30 -19.54 -1.95
C ARG A 58 10.34 -19.83 -0.81
N ALA A 59 9.84 -18.79 -0.15
CA ALA A 59 8.86 -18.86 0.90
C ALA A 59 8.19 -17.49 1.07
N HIS A 60 7.01 -17.46 1.68
CA HIS A 60 6.50 -16.25 2.32
C HIS A 60 6.67 -16.39 3.84
N TRP A 61 6.93 -15.28 4.52
CA TRP A 61 7.02 -15.28 5.99
C TRP A 61 5.63 -15.48 6.61
N PRO A 62 5.55 -16.01 7.84
CA PRO A 62 4.27 -16.08 8.55
C PRO A 62 3.74 -14.68 8.85
N GLY A 63 2.41 -14.55 8.92
CA GLY A 63 1.75 -13.29 9.22
C GLY A 63 1.27 -12.55 7.96
N GLY A 64 1.56 -11.27 7.89
CA GLY A 64 1.10 -10.36 6.85
C GLY A 64 -0.34 -9.89 7.04
N HIS A 65 -0.83 -9.17 6.04
CA HIS A 65 -2.11 -8.47 6.05
C HIS A 65 -2.90 -8.83 4.81
N VAL A 66 -4.17 -9.21 4.97
CA VAL A 66 -5.09 -9.48 3.87
C VAL A 66 -6.21 -8.44 3.91
N PHE A 67 -6.27 -7.60 2.89
CA PHE A 67 -7.31 -6.61 2.67
C PHE A 67 -8.32 -7.15 1.67
N VAL A 68 -9.62 -7.01 1.94
CA VAL A 68 -10.65 -7.67 1.13
C VAL A 68 -11.80 -6.71 0.87
N ASP A 69 -12.19 -6.60 -0.40
CA ASP A 69 -13.36 -5.88 -0.85
C ASP A 69 -14.35 -6.86 -1.52
N PRO A 70 -15.32 -7.39 -0.75
CA PRO A 70 -16.29 -8.34 -1.27
C PRO A 70 -17.29 -7.72 -2.26
N VAL A 71 -17.39 -6.38 -2.32
CA VAL A 71 -18.27 -5.69 -3.28
C VAL A 71 -17.60 -5.59 -4.64
N ALA A 72 -16.31 -5.26 -4.66
CA ALA A 72 -15.53 -5.12 -5.88
C ALA A 72 -14.97 -6.46 -6.41
N GLY A 73 -14.94 -7.51 -5.58
CA GLY A 73 -14.31 -8.78 -5.93
C GLY A 73 -12.78 -8.68 -5.92
N GLU A 74 -12.23 -7.87 -5.03
CA GLU A 74 -10.81 -7.52 -4.98
C GLU A 74 -10.23 -7.99 -3.64
N VAL A 75 -8.99 -8.50 -3.66
CA VAL A 75 -8.26 -8.90 -2.46
C VAL A 75 -6.79 -8.57 -2.62
N GLU A 76 -6.17 -8.11 -1.54
CA GLU A 76 -4.79 -7.68 -1.53
C GLU A 76 -4.04 -8.22 -0.32
N TYR A 77 -2.81 -8.67 -0.52
CA TYR A 77 -1.94 -9.16 0.54
C TYR A 77 -0.67 -8.34 0.63
N TRP A 78 -0.31 -7.92 1.85
CA TRP A 78 0.99 -7.33 2.17
C TRP A 78 1.74 -8.21 3.17
N GLY A 79 3.03 -8.42 2.94
CA GLY A 79 3.91 -9.12 3.88
C GLY A 79 5.33 -9.21 3.31
N THR A 80 6.14 -10.11 3.86
CA THR A 80 7.51 -10.36 3.38
C THR A 80 7.64 -11.75 2.77
N VAL A 81 8.39 -11.83 1.68
CA VAL A 81 8.80 -13.08 1.05
C VAL A 81 10.31 -13.25 1.11
N ASP A 82 10.76 -14.51 1.14
CA ASP A 82 12.14 -14.87 0.84
C ASP A 82 12.28 -14.93 -0.69
N GLU A 83 13.00 -13.97 -1.27
CA GLU A 83 13.40 -13.98 -2.67
C GLU A 83 14.87 -14.41 -2.78
N ASN A 84 15.11 -15.68 -3.11
CA ASN A 84 16.44 -16.27 -3.25
C ASN A 84 17.40 -16.07 -2.05
N GLY A 85 16.87 -16.08 -0.84
CA GLY A 85 17.61 -15.85 0.41
C GLY A 85 17.68 -14.39 0.83
N SER A 86 17.00 -13.48 0.12
CA SER A 86 16.90 -12.06 0.46
C SER A 86 15.46 -11.70 0.84
N PRO A 87 15.22 -11.05 1.99
CA PRO A 87 13.90 -10.54 2.33
C PRO A 87 13.43 -9.51 1.30
N THR A 88 12.17 -9.61 0.88
CA THR A 88 11.52 -8.67 -0.03
C THR A 88 10.13 -8.37 0.51
N ILE A 89 9.84 -7.10 0.77
CA ILE A 89 8.47 -6.67 1.07
C ILE A 89 7.64 -6.84 -0.19
N PHE A 90 6.47 -7.44 -0.04
CA PHE A 90 5.64 -7.94 -1.12
C PHE A 90 4.20 -7.49 -0.90
N GLY A 91 3.68 -6.73 -1.87
CA GLY A 91 2.27 -6.42 -2.03
C GLY A 91 1.73 -7.12 -3.27
N VAL A 92 0.57 -7.77 -3.19
CA VAL A 92 -0.12 -8.29 -4.37
C VAL A 92 -1.62 -8.10 -4.28
N ARG A 93 -2.19 -7.48 -5.31
CA ARG A 93 -3.63 -7.28 -5.48
C ARG A 93 -4.16 -8.19 -6.58
N LEU A 94 -5.25 -8.89 -6.27
CA LEU A 94 -5.96 -9.79 -7.17
C LEU A 94 -7.39 -9.30 -7.38
N ARG A 95 -7.80 -9.18 -8.65
CA ARG A 95 -9.23 -9.14 -9.01
C ARG A 95 -9.72 -10.54 -9.28
N VAL A 96 -10.86 -10.90 -8.71
CA VAL A 96 -11.39 -12.26 -8.74
C VAL A 96 -12.85 -12.29 -9.18
N GLU A 97 -13.13 -13.07 -10.20
CA GLU A 97 -14.49 -13.41 -10.64
C GLU A 97 -14.80 -14.87 -10.27
N GLY A 98 -15.61 -15.08 -9.23
CA GLY A 98 -15.82 -16.41 -8.69
C GLY A 98 -14.55 -16.95 -8.04
N THR A 99 -13.89 -17.93 -8.65
CA THR A 99 -12.57 -18.40 -8.19
C THR A 99 -11.47 -18.11 -9.19
N THR A 100 -11.78 -17.38 -10.26
CA THR A 100 -10.87 -17.09 -11.36
C THR A 100 -10.25 -15.72 -11.15
N ILE A 101 -8.92 -15.67 -11.13
CA ILE A 101 -8.14 -14.44 -11.07
C ILE A 101 -8.09 -13.82 -12.47
N THR A 102 -8.50 -12.56 -12.59
CA THR A 102 -8.54 -11.80 -13.86
C THR A 102 -7.48 -10.71 -13.94
N GLU A 103 -6.99 -10.23 -12.80
CA GLU A 103 -5.96 -9.20 -12.70
C GLU A 103 -5.01 -9.52 -11.53
N ILE A 104 -3.71 -9.28 -11.73
CA ILE A 104 -2.63 -9.50 -10.75
C ILE A 104 -1.71 -8.27 -10.78
N GLU A 105 -1.71 -7.49 -9.71
CA GLU A 105 -0.84 -6.32 -9.56
C GLU A 105 0.15 -6.58 -8.41
N THR A 106 1.42 -6.78 -8.75
CA THR A 106 2.48 -7.08 -7.77
C THR A 106 3.41 -5.89 -7.57
N LEU A 107 3.71 -5.60 -6.30
CA LEU A 107 4.75 -4.69 -5.85
C LEU A 107 5.79 -5.48 -5.05
N ALA A 108 7.03 -5.48 -5.52
CA ALA A 108 8.18 -6.07 -4.86
C ALA A 108 9.17 -4.97 -4.46
N VAL A 109 9.29 -4.74 -3.16
CA VAL A 109 10.19 -3.77 -2.56
C VAL A 109 11.40 -4.50 -2.00
N ARG A 110 12.58 -4.23 -2.57
CA ARG A 110 13.85 -4.83 -2.19
C ARG A 110 14.67 -3.81 -1.40
N GLY A 111 15.25 -4.25 -0.29
CA GLY A 111 16.02 -3.36 0.58
C GLY A 111 17.24 -2.75 -0.12
N SER A 112 17.55 -1.51 0.24
CA SER A 112 18.77 -0.82 -0.18
C SER A 112 19.29 0.06 0.95
N PRO A 113 20.61 0.23 1.12
CA PRO A 113 21.17 1.05 2.20
C PRO A 113 20.58 2.47 2.24
N GLY A 114 20.20 2.93 3.42
CA GLY A 114 19.66 4.28 3.64
C GLY A 114 18.23 4.49 3.13
N LYS A 115 17.46 3.43 2.89
CA LYS A 115 16.03 3.49 2.59
C LYS A 115 15.24 2.72 3.64
N PHE A 116 14.04 3.19 3.95
CA PHE A 116 13.12 2.50 4.85
C PHE A 116 12.83 1.09 4.35
N PHE A 117 13.11 0.12 5.21
CA PHE A 117 13.00 -1.29 4.90
C PHE A 117 13.06 -2.13 6.18
N GLU A 118 11.90 -2.34 6.80
CA GLU A 118 11.70 -3.16 8.00
C GLU A 118 10.74 -4.32 7.68
N PRO A 119 11.21 -5.34 6.94
CA PRO A 119 10.36 -6.42 6.42
C PRO A 119 9.72 -7.27 7.53
N GLU A 120 10.35 -7.34 8.71
CA GLU A 120 9.80 -8.00 9.89
C GLU A 120 8.53 -7.29 10.37
N VAL A 121 8.51 -5.97 10.37
CA VAL A 121 7.36 -5.16 10.80
C VAL A 121 6.21 -5.28 9.81
N VAL A 122 6.49 -5.30 8.50
CA VAL A 122 5.45 -5.46 7.46
C VAL A 122 4.79 -6.84 7.51
N SER A 123 5.50 -7.88 7.95
CA SER A 123 4.93 -9.22 8.15
C SER A 123 4.25 -9.39 9.50
N ASP A 124 4.47 -8.50 10.47
CA ASP A 124 3.90 -8.66 11.80
C ASP A 124 2.38 -8.48 11.75
N ALA A 125 1.65 -9.46 12.27
CA ALA A 125 0.19 -9.42 12.23
C ALA A 125 -0.32 -8.31 13.17
N GLN A 126 -1.18 -7.44 12.64
CA GLN A 126 -1.76 -6.32 13.38
C GLN A 126 -3.30 -6.44 13.40
N PRO A 127 -3.88 -7.31 14.24
CA PRO A 127 -5.34 -7.52 14.28
C PRO A 127 -6.13 -6.25 14.58
N GLY A 128 -5.55 -5.28 15.30
CA GLY A 128 -6.19 -4.00 15.62
C GLY A 128 -6.50 -3.17 14.38
N PHE A 129 -5.55 -3.05 13.44
CA PHE A 129 -5.76 -2.34 12.17
C PHE A 129 -6.90 -2.98 11.35
N HIS A 130 -6.97 -4.31 11.39
CA HIS A 130 -7.97 -5.12 10.70
C HIS A 130 -9.31 -5.27 11.43
N ALA A 131 -9.44 -4.75 12.64
CA ALA A 131 -10.65 -4.91 13.43
C ALA A 131 -11.84 -4.18 12.76
N PRO A 132 -13.03 -4.80 12.71
CA PRO A 132 -14.24 -4.10 12.27
C PRO A 132 -14.55 -2.95 13.22
N ILE A 133 -15.07 -1.86 12.67
CA ILE A 133 -15.50 -0.70 13.46
C ILE A 133 -17.01 -0.77 13.74
N PRO A 134 -17.49 -0.15 14.83
CA PRO A 134 -18.92 -0.03 15.13
C PRO A 134 -19.72 0.53 13.95
N GLU A 135 -20.93 0.03 13.72
CA GLU A 135 -21.75 0.41 12.57
C GLU A 135 -22.01 1.93 12.49
N ALA A 136 -22.18 2.58 13.65
CA ALA A 136 -22.39 4.02 13.74
C ALA A 136 -21.16 4.87 13.37
N GLU A 137 -19.96 4.28 13.39
CA GLU A 137 -18.69 4.95 13.06
C GLU A 137 -18.24 4.63 11.62
N ARG A 138 -18.99 3.77 10.90
CA ARG A 138 -18.71 3.44 9.49
C ARG A 138 -19.14 4.59 8.60
N ARG A 139 -18.33 4.84 7.58
CA ARG A 139 -18.66 5.80 6.52
C ARG A 139 -18.89 5.09 5.20
N PRO A 140 -19.80 5.61 4.34
CA PRO A 140 -20.00 5.06 3.01
C PRO A 140 -18.70 5.07 2.20
N ARG A 141 -18.54 4.12 1.28
CA ARG A 141 -17.38 3.97 0.39
C ARG A 141 -16.90 5.29 -0.21
N VAL A 142 -17.81 6.11 -0.71
CA VAL A 142 -17.50 7.39 -1.36
C VAL A 142 -16.88 8.40 -0.39
N GLU A 143 -17.29 8.40 0.87
CA GLU A 143 -16.75 9.28 1.91
C GLU A 143 -15.36 8.81 2.35
N LEU A 144 -15.16 7.49 2.48
CA LEU A 144 -13.84 6.92 2.75
C LEU A 144 -12.83 7.28 1.66
N VAL A 145 -13.21 7.16 0.39
CA VAL A 145 -12.36 7.57 -0.74
C VAL A 145 -12.08 9.07 -0.70
N ALA A 146 -13.09 9.90 -0.42
CA ALA A 146 -12.91 11.36 -0.35
C ALA A 146 -11.93 11.78 0.75
N ILE A 147 -11.90 11.09 1.90
CA ILE A 147 -10.93 11.36 2.97
C ILE A 147 -9.50 11.00 2.52
N VAL A 148 -9.33 9.90 1.78
CA VAL A 148 -8.02 9.54 1.22
C VAL A 148 -7.60 10.50 0.11
N ASP A 149 -8.53 10.98 -0.72
CA ASP A 149 -8.24 12.05 -1.67
C ASP A 149 -7.77 13.32 -0.95
N LEU A 150 -8.42 13.71 0.16
CA LEU A 150 -7.99 14.85 0.99
C LEU A 150 -6.57 14.68 1.55
N TYR A 151 -6.18 13.45 1.93
CA TYR A 151 -4.82 13.15 2.38
C TYR A 151 -3.78 13.50 1.30
N PHE A 152 -4.02 13.07 0.06
CA PHE A 152 -3.11 13.36 -1.04
C PHE A 152 -3.17 14.82 -1.50
N ASP A 153 -4.34 15.46 -1.45
CA ASP A 153 -4.49 16.87 -1.75
C ASP A 153 -3.76 17.75 -0.71
N ALA A 154 -3.76 17.35 0.56
CA ALA A 154 -3.02 18.01 1.63
C ALA A 154 -1.50 17.91 1.43
N ILE A 155 -1.00 16.78 0.92
CA ILE A 155 0.40 16.62 0.50
C ILE A 155 0.73 17.60 -0.63
N GLU A 156 -0.07 17.63 -1.70
CA GLU A 156 0.17 18.48 -2.87
C GLU A 156 0.13 19.98 -2.55
N GLN A 157 -0.72 20.37 -1.60
CA GLN A 157 -0.95 21.76 -1.22
C GLN A 157 -0.10 22.19 -0.01
N SER A 158 0.57 21.26 0.67
CA SER A 158 1.22 21.49 1.97
C SER A 158 0.27 22.15 2.96
N ASP A 159 -0.95 21.60 3.05
CA ASP A 159 -2.07 22.12 3.84
C ASP A 159 -2.73 20.95 4.59
N GLY A 160 -2.08 20.53 5.66
CA GLY A 160 -2.52 19.45 6.55
C GLY A 160 -3.80 19.78 7.29
N GLY A 161 -4.06 21.06 7.60
CA GLY A 161 -5.23 21.50 8.38
C GLY A 161 -6.60 21.19 7.74
N ARG A 162 -6.62 20.68 6.51
CA ARG A 162 -7.83 20.21 5.81
C ARG A 162 -8.10 18.72 5.95
N LEU A 163 -7.13 17.96 6.45
CA LEU A 163 -7.22 16.52 6.61
C LEU A 163 -7.86 16.19 7.98
N PRO A 164 -9.02 15.52 8.03
CA PRO A 164 -9.55 15.01 9.30
C PRO A 164 -8.67 13.85 9.78
N VAL A 165 -7.72 14.13 10.67
CA VAL A 165 -6.74 13.15 11.18
C VAL A 165 -6.58 13.30 12.70
N ILE A 166 -6.31 12.19 13.39
CA ILE A 166 -5.96 12.25 14.81
C ILE A 166 -4.52 12.72 15.00
N GLY A 167 -4.24 13.43 16.09
CA GLY A 167 -2.90 13.99 16.34
C GLY A 167 -1.80 12.92 16.51
N ASP A 168 -2.14 11.72 16.99
CA ASP A 168 -1.24 10.59 17.16
C ASP A 168 -1.28 9.60 15.99
N CYS A 169 -1.75 10.03 14.82
CA CYS A 169 -1.83 9.19 13.62
C CYS A 169 -0.44 8.66 13.23
N ARG A 170 -0.30 7.33 13.29
CA ARG A 170 0.94 6.64 12.92
C ARG A 170 1.01 6.48 11.41
N ARG A 171 2.15 6.84 10.83
CA ARG A 171 2.49 6.59 9.43
C ARG A 171 3.62 5.57 9.38
N LEU A 172 3.40 4.42 8.73
CA LEU A 172 4.47 3.44 8.49
C LEU A 172 4.81 3.39 7.01
N VAL A 173 6.08 3.41 6.67
CA VAL A 173 6.57 3.30 5.28
C VAL A 173 7.57 2.17 5.20
N ASN A 174 7.27 1.14 4.40
CA ASN A 174 8.06 -0.09 4.32
C ASN A 174 8.37 -0.68 5.70
N GLY A 175 7.44 -0.56 6.65
CA GLY A 175 7.57 -1.03 8.03
C GLY A 175 8.27 -0.06 9.00
N THR A 176 8.89 1.02 8.50
CA THR A 176 9.51 2.05 9.35
C THR A 176 8.46 3.06 9.82
N LEU A 177 8.41 3.37 11.13
CA LEU A 177 7.55 4.44 11.66
C LEU A 177 8.08 5.81 11.21
N ASP A 178 7.24 6.57 10.53
CA ASP A 178 7.54 7.82 9.83
C ASP A 178 6.73 9.01 10.36
N SER A 179 6.05 8.86 11.49
CA SER A 179 5.40 9.95 12.22
C SER A 179 5.40 9.67 13.72
N VAL A 180 5.14 10.71 14.51
CA VAL A 180 4.91 10.66 15.96
C VAL A 180 6.00 9.91 16.76
N MET A 181 7.22 9.91 16.22
CA MET A 181 8.38 9.34 16.89
C MET A 181 8.88 10.22 18.03
N ASP A 182 9.55 9.59 19.00
CA ASP A 182 10.28 10.34 20.01
C ASP A 182 11.46 11.09 19.35
N ALA A 183 11.42 12.42 19.41
CA ALA A 183 12.44 13.30 18.85
C ALA A 183 13.85 13.03 19.40
N ASP A 184 13.96 12.55 20.65
CA ASP A 184 15.25 12.25 21.28
C ASP A 184 15.92 10.98 20.69
N LEU A 185 15.17 10.19 19.92
CA LEU A 185 15.66 8.97 19.27
C LEU A 185 16.00 9.17 17.79
N LEU A 186 15.82 10.37 17.24
CA LEU A 186 16.00 10.66 15.82
C LEU A 186 17.30 11.39 15.55
N ASP A 187 17.95 11.02 14.45
CA ASP A 187 18.98 11.85 13.86
C ASP A 187 18.39 13.18 13.37
N PRO A 188 19.13 14.30 13.38
CA PRO A 188 18.60 15.59 12.95
C PRO A 188 18.05 15.62 11.51
N LEU A 189 18.56 14.76 10.62
CA LEU A 189 18.07 14.63 9.25
C LEU A 189 16.67 13.99 9.18
N ASP A 190 16.28 13.27 10.21
CA ASP A 190 15.03 12.53 10.33
C ASP A 190 14.01 13.24 11.23
N ALA A 191 14.31 14.44 11.72
CA ALA A 191 13.51 15.16 12.71
C ALA A 191 12.03 15.35 12.34
N HIS A 192 11.72 15.39 11.04
CA HIS A 192 10.33 15.45 10.56
C HIS A 192 9.48 14.27 11.06
N ARG A 193 10.07 13.11 11.32
CA ARG A 193 9.37 11.89 11.80
C ARG A 193 8.84 12.02 13.23
N ALA A 194 9.28 13.03 13.99
CA ALA A 194 8.72 13.31 15.31
C ALA A 194 7.32 13.97 15.23
N LEU A 195 7.00 14.60 14.11
CA LEU A 195 5.76 15.33 13.90
C LEU A 195 4.59 14.38 13.61
N GLY A 196 3.37 14.85 13.87
CA GLY A 196 2.14 14.21 13.40
C GLY A 196 1.99 14.34 11.88
N VAL A 197 1.14 13.51 11.28
CA VAL A 197 0.91 13.48 9.82
C VAL A 197 0.46 14.85 9.28
N GLU A 198 -0.45 15.54 9.98
CA GLU A 198 -0.89 16.89 9.65
C GLU A 198 0.27 17.89 9.68
N GLU A 199 1.03 17.89 10.77
CA GLU A 199 2.16 18.80 10.98
C GLU A 199 3.27 18.62 9.94
N GLN A 200 3.53 17.39 9.50
CA GLN A 200 4.48 17.12 8.41
C GLN A 200 4.05 17.76 7.10
N MET A 201 2.75 17.72 6.79
CA MET A 201 2.21 18.35 5.58
C MET A 201 2.28 19.87 5.68
N ASP A 202 1.86 20.45 6.80
CA ASP A 202 1.91 21.91 7.06
C ASP A 202 3.35 22.47 7.03
N ALA A 203 4.31 21.69 7.51
CA ALA A 203 5.74 22.04 7.44
C ALA A 203 6.33 21.90 6.03
N GLY A 204 5.55 21.44 5.04
CA GLY A 204 5.99 21.24 3.67
C GLY A 204 6.99 20.09 3.50
N ASN A 205 7.00 19.12 4.42
CA ASN A 205 7.96 18.01 4.38
C ASN A 205 7.84 17.15 3.12
N TYR A 206 6.74 17.26 2.37
CA TYR A 206 6.49 16.54 1.13
C TYR A 206 6.53 17.42 -0.14
N ALA A 207 6.90 18.70 -0.02
CA ALA A 207 6.92 19.65 -1.16
C ALA A 207 7.89 19.26 -2.28
N TYR A 208 8.82 18.33 -2.02
CA TYR A 208 9.72 17.76 -3.03
C TYR A 208 9.01 16.85 -4.05
N ILE A 209 7.75 16.47 -3.80
CA ILE A 209 6.92 15.69 -4.70
C ILE A 209 6.37 16.60 -5.79
N GLU A 210 6.62 16.27 -7.06
CA GLU A 210 6.11 17.05 -8.19
C GLU A 210 4.65 16.76 -8.51
N ALA A 211 4.30 15.49 -8.57
CA ALA A 211 2.98 15.05 -8.99
C ALA A 211 2.62 13.72 -8.34
N LEU A 212 1.34 13.57 -8.00
CA LEU A 212 0.73 12.31 -7.63
C LEU A 212 -0.13 11.85 -8.81
N ARG A 213 0.25 10.74 -9.45
CA ARG A 213 -0.44 10.23 -10.63
C ARG A 213 -1.11 8.90 -10.36
N ASP A 214 -2.07 8.57 -11.22
CA ASP A 214 -2.68 7.25 -11.31
C ASP A 214 -3.30 6.73 -9.99
N ARG A 215 -3.83 7.64 -9.15
CA ARG A 215 -4.53 7.30 -7.90
C ARG A 215 -5.70 6.36 -8.21
N ARG A 216 -5.69 5.16 -7.62
CA ARG A 216 -6.73 4.14 -7.75
C ARG A 216 -7.05 3.53 -6.39
N TYR A 217 -8.29 3.13 -6.18
CA TYR A 217 -8.80 2.60 -4.90
C TYR A 217 -9.28 1.15 -5.05
N PRO A 218 -8.37 0.16 -5.21
CA PRO A 218 -8.75 -1.22 -5.46
C PRO A 218 -9.57 -1.85 -4.33
N ILE A 219 -9.33 -1.44 -3.08
CA ILE A 219 -10.03 -1.97 -1.90
C ILE A 219 -10.66 -0.80 -1.14
N VAL A 220 -11.96 -0.89 -0.87
CA VAL A 220 -12.61 -0.08 0.16
C VAL A 220 -13.54 -0.96 0.98
N ASP A 221 -13.23 -1.07 2.26
CA ASP A 221 -13.90 -1.93 3.23
C ASP A 221 -14.60 -1.08 4.28
N GLU A 222 -15.88 -0.79 4.05
CA GLU A 222 -16.72 0.01 4.95
C GLU A 222 -16.88 -0.62 6.34
N GLU A 223 -16.85 -1.95 6.44
CA GLU A 223 -17.00 -2.69 7.70
C GLU A 223 -15.82 -2.44 8.65
N ARG A 224 -14.63 -2.29 8.07
CA ARG A 224 -13.37 -2.09 8.78
C ARG A 224 -12.85 -0.66 8.70
N GLY A 225 -13.48 0.21 7.91
CA GLY A 225 -12.98 1.56 7.66
C GLY A 225 -11.61 1.54 6.99
N LEU A 226 -11.38 0.62 6.05
CA LEU A 226 -10.09 0.48 5.36
C LEU A 226 -10.20 0.93 3.90
N VAL A 227 -9.22 1.69 3.44
CA VAL A 227 -9.04 2.02 2.02
C VAL A 227 -7.62 1.65 1.63
N ILE A 228 -7.45 0.94 0.52
CA ILE A 228 -6.15 0.75 -0.12
C ILE A 228 -6.10 1.62 -1.37
N CYS A 229 -5.04 2.41 -1.51
CA CYS A 229 -4.77 3.27 -2.66
C CYS A 229 -3.48 2.82 -3.35
N HIS A 230 -3.51 2.69 -4.68
CA HIS A 230 -2.31 2.53 -5.51
C HIS A 230 -2.07 3.83 -6.25
N LEU A 231 -0.85 4.37 -6.18
CA LEU A 231 -0.49 5.62 -6.84
C LEU A 231 1.01 5.72 -7.16
N LEU A 232 1.36 6.76 -7.91
CA LEU A 232 2.73 7.11 -8.24
C LEU A 232 3.08 8.48 -7.66
N PHE A 233 4.21 8.58 -6.97
CA PHE A 233 4.83 9.86 -6.59
C PHE A 233 6.00 10.16 -7.53
N ASP A 234 5.95 11.28 -8.24
CA ASP A 234 7.05 11.74 -9.07
C ASP A 234 7.97 12.67 -8.29
N HIS A 235 9.26 12.33 -8.26
CA HIS A 235 10.31 13.11 -7.62
C HIS A 235 11.30 13.56 -8.70
N PRO A 236 11.32 14.85 -9.11
CA PRO A 236 12.26 15.32 -10.13
C PRO A 236 13.70 15.39 -9.61
N GLY A 237 13.90 15.39 -8.28
CA GLY A 237 15.22 15.47 -7.65
C GLY A 237 15.95 16.79 -7.93
N ASP A 238 15.20 17.86 -8.23
CA ASP A 238 15.73 19.19 -8.49
C ASP A 238 15.76 20.06 -7.23
N ARG A 239 16.57 21.12 -7.28
CA ARG A 239 16.68 22.13 -6.21
C ARG A 239 15.62 23.22 -6.30
N GLN A 240 14.67 23.15 -7.24
CA GLN A 240 13.61 24.16 -7.34
C GLN A 240 12.50 23.89 -6.33
N ARG A 241 12.31 22.62 -5.96
CA ARG A 241 11.30 22.17 -5.00
C ARG A 241 11.82 21.96 -3.57
N SER A 242 13.11 22.22 -3.32
CA SER A 242 13.71 22.18 -1.99
C SER A 242 14.69 23.33 -1.82
N ASP A 243 14.42 24.20 -0.85
CA ASP A 243 15.32 25.28 -0.41
C ASP A 243 16.43 24.78 0.54
N GLY A 244 16.73 23.47 0.54
CA GLY A 244 17.68 22.82 1.45
C GLY A 244 18.30 21.54 0.89
N GLU A 245 18.59 20.58 1.78
CA GLU A 245 19.07 19.26 1.38
C GLU A 245 17.99 18.53 0.56
N LEU A 246 18.43 17.84 -0.50
CA LEU A 246 17.53 17.10 -1.38
C LEU A 246 17.17 15.76 -0.73
N VAL A 247 15.88 15.50 -0.55
CA VAL A 247 15.39 14.17 -0.12
C VAL A 247 15.73 13.11 -1.17
N TYR A 248 15.66 13.48 -2.45
CA TYR A 248 16.10 12.65 -3.57
C TYR A 248 17.12 13.40 -4.42
N HIS A 249 18.34 12.87 -4.49
CA HIS A 249 19.42 13.45 -5.29
C HIS A 249 19.34 13.11 -6.79
N THR A 250 18.44 12.21 -7.19
CA THR A 250 18.22 11.83 -8.59
C THR A 250 16.72 11.66 -8.89
N PRO A 251 16.27 12.00 -10.11
CA PRO A 251 14.87 11.82 -10.50
C PRO A 251 14.42 10.36 -10.36
N ASN A 252 13.23 10.14 -9.80
CA ASN A 252 12.61 8.82 -9.68
C ASN A 252 11.09 8.93 -9.57
N THR A 253 10.39 7.88 -9.96
CA THR A 253 8.95 7.73 -9.71
C THR A 253 8.77 6.58 -8.74
N MET A 254 8.13 6.82 -7.61
CA MET A 254 7.83 5.78 -6.63
C MET A 254 6.44 5.21 -6.90
N ILE A 255 6.35 3.89 -7.10
CA ILE A 255 5.08 3.17 -7.01
C ILE A 255 4.82 2.83 -5.55
N VAL A 256 3.63 3.16 -5.06
CA VAL A 256 3.24 2.97 -3.66
C VAL A 256 1.86 2.37 -3.59
N PHE A 257 1.70 1.39 -2.69
CA PHE A 257 0.42 0.96 -2.18
C PHE A 257 0.30 1.50 -0.76
N GLU A 258 -0.74 2.30 -0.49
CA GLU A 258 -1.01 2.89 0.82
C GLU A 258 -2.34 2.38 1.38
N ALA A 259 -2.37 2.05 2.67
CA ALA A 259 -3.50 1.55 3.43
C ALA A 259 -3.88 2.59 4.48
N PHE A 260 -5.16 2.93 4.54
CA PHE A 260 -5.69 3.96 5.42
C PHE A 260 -6.72 3.35 6.36
N LYS A 261 -6.58 3.58 7.67
CA LYS A 261 -7.60 3.29 8.67
C LYS A 261 -8.38 4.56 8.99
N ILE A 262 -9.68 4.54 8.73
CA ILE A 262 -10.59 5.66 8.94
C ILE A 262 -11.73 5.20 9.84
N ARG A 263 -12.00 5.95 10.91
CA ARG A 263 -13.10 5.71 11.84
C ARG A 263 -13.86 7.00 12.05
N ASP A 264 -15.19 6.93 11.95
CA ASP A 264 -16.07 8.08 12.11
C ASP A 264 -15.69 9.29 11.21
N GLY A 265 -15.12 9.00 10.05
CA GLY A 265 -14.65 10.04 9.11
C GLY A 265 -13.31 10.68 9.47
N ILE A 266 -12.60 10.15 10.47
CA ILE A 266 -11.28 10.61 10.91
C ILE A 266 -10.22 9.56 10.56
N LEU A 267 -9.11 9.99 9.97
CA LEU A 267 -7.95 9.16 9.67
C LEU A 267 -7.19 8.84 10.97
N GLU A 268 -6.99 7.56 11.26
CA GLU A 268 -6.34 7.07 12.48
C GLU A 268 -4.92 6.53 12.24
N GLU A 269 -4.67 5.92 11.07
CA GLU A 269 -3.39 5.28 10.77
C GLU A 269 -3.18 5.13 9.25
N VAL A 270 -1.93 5.27 8.80
CA VAL A 270 -1.52 5.16 7.39
C VAL A 270 -0.35 4.20 7.27
N TRP A 271 -0.45 3.17 6.43
CA TRP A 271 0.69 2.32 6.08
C TRP A 271 0.99 2.44 4.60
N ALA A 272 2.25 2.39 4.23
CA ALA A 272 2.70 2.46 2.85
C ALA A 272 3.76 1.39 2.61
N ILE A 273 3.66 0.72 1.46
CA ILE A 273 4.77 -0.04 0.89
C ILE A 273 5.07 0.53 -0.49
N GLY A 274 6.35 0.71 -0.82
CA GLY A 274 6.73 1.37 -2.06
C GLY A 274 8.20 1.25 -2.42
N THR A 275 8.47 1.41 -3.72
CA THR A 275 9.83 1.39 -4.25
C THR A 275 10.01 2.43 -5.35
N ALA A 276 11.20 3.01 -5.40
CA ALA A 276 11.58 3.96 -6.44
C ALA A 276 11.92 3.24 -7.74
N LEU A 277 11.33 3.70 -8.84
CA LEU A 277 11.52 3.23 -10.20
C LEU A 277 12.02 4.38 -11.09
N PRO A 278 12.44 4.12 -12.34
CA PRO A 278 12.87 5.16 -13.25
C PRO A 278 11.82 6.28 -13.41
N TYR A 279 12.29 7.53 -13.44
CA TYR A 279 11.44 8.70 -13.52
C TYR A 279 10.50 8.69 -14.73
N GLY A 280 9.24 9.06 -14.51
CA GLY A 280 8.19 9.12 -15.52
C GLY A 280 7.61 7.75 -15.92
N ILE A 281 7.96 6.67 -15.22
CA ILE A 281 7.32 5.37 -15.45
C ILE A 281 5.81 5.47 -15.15
N GLY A 282 5.00 4.84 -16.01
CA GLY A 282 3.56 4.74 -15.81
C GLY A 282 3.19 3.62 -14.84
N SER A 283 1.96 3.60 -14.34
CA SER A 283 1.53 2.58 -13.35
C SER A 283 1.46 1.17 -13.95
N GLY A 284 1.33 1.06 -15.27
CA GLY A 284 0.96 -0.19 -15.94
C GLY A 284 -0.54 -0.50 -15.84
N TRP A 285 -1.32 0.33 -15.14
CA TRP A 285 -2.74 0.13 -14.81
C TRP A 285 -3.70 1.19 -15.33
N SER A 286 -3.22 2.40 -15.61
CA SER A 286 -4.00 3.46 -16.24
C SER A 286 -4.52 3.02 -17.62
N ALA A 287 -5.74 3.45 -17.97
CA ALA A 287 -6.25 3.25 -19.32
C ALA A 287 -5.31 3.95 -20.32
N ARG A 288 -4.92 3.23 -21.39
CA ARG A 288 -4.35 3.85 -22.58
C ARG A 288 -5.46 4.28 -23.52
#